data_AF-J9FX99-F1
#
_entry.id   AF-J9FX99-F1
#
_cell.length_a   1.000
_cell.length_b   1.000
_cell.length_c   1.000
_cell.angle_alpha   90.00
_cell.angle_beta   90.00
_cell.angle_gamma   90.00
#
_symmetry.space_group_name_H-M   'P 1'
#
loop_
_entity.id
_entity.type
_entity.pdbx_description
1 polymer ?
#
loop_
_entity_poly.entity_id
_entity_poly.type
_entity_poly.pdbx_seq_one_letter_code
_entity_poly.pdbx_strand_id
1 'polypeptide(L)'
;LSVFVATLIGFTIFQPVQLLWINLITDSLPALALGMEEAEGDVMKRKPRKASDGVFAGGMGADIAFQGIIITLLVIASFFAGVYFDMGYIDIADMIAGTADAEGVTMAFITLSMVEIFHSFNMRSRRASIFTMKTQNKWLWGAALLALVLTVVPVEVDFLAEVFGF
;
A
#
# COMPACT_ATOMS: atom_id res chain seq x y z
N LEU A 1 -6.95 6.83 -0.93
CA LEU A 1 -6.94 8.31 -0.85
C LEU A 1 -6.17 8.92 -2.03
N SER A 2 -5.06 8.31 -2.49
CA SER A 2 -4.34 8.75 -3.70
C SER A 2 -5.22 8.91 -4.94
N VAL A 3 -6.06 7.91 -5.27
CA VAL A 3 -6.99 8.00 -6.41
C VAL A 3 -7.93 9.19 -6.28
N PHE A 4 -8.52 9.40 -5.09
CA PHE A 4 -9.41 10.53 -4.84
C PHE A 4 -8.71 11.88 -5.03
N VAL A 5 -7.49 12.03 -4.52
CA VAL A 5 -6.70 13.26 -4.68
C VAL A 5 -6.32 13.47 -6.15
N ALA A 6 -5.90 12.43 -6.87
CA ALA A 6 -5.60 12.52 -8.30
C ALA A 6 -6.84 12.96 -9.12
N THR A 7 -8.00 12.37 -8.83
CA THR A 7 -9.28 12.76 -9.46
C THR A 7 -9.65 14.22 -9.15
N LEU A 8 -9.40 14.72 -7.94
CA LEU A 8 -9.61 16.14 -7.61
C LEU A 8 -8.68 17.07 -8.37
N ILE A 9 -7.44 16.65 -8.65
CA ILE A 9 -6.47 17.42 -9.44
C ILE A 9 -6.80 17.33 -10.94
N GLY A 10 -7.50 16.28 -11.37
CA GLY A 10 -7.98 16.12 -12.75
C GLY A 10 -7.20 15.10 -13.58
N PHE A 11 -6.44 14.20 -12.95
CA PHE A 11 -5.70 13.14 -13.64
C PHE A 11 -5.97 11.75 -13.04
N THR A 12 -5.60 10.70 -13.77
CA THR A 12 -5.72 9.31 -13.31
C THR A 12 -4.34 8.78 -12.93
N ILE A 13 -4.17 8.43 -11.66
CA ILE A 13 -2.90 7.89 -11.13
C ILE A 13 -2.76 6.37 -11.31
N PHE A 14 -3.88 5.63 -11.24
CA PHE A 14 -3.87 4.17 -11.38
C PHE A 14 -5.00 3.73 -12.29
N GLN A 15 -4.71 2.78 -13.16
CA GLN A 15 -5.73 2.07 -13.90
C GLN A 15 -6.49 1.07 -13.00
N PRO A 16 -7.75 0.75 -13.30
CA PRO A 16 -8.52 -0.23 -12.51
C PRO A 16 -7.83 -1.59 -12.39
N VAL A 17 -7.13 -2.03 -13.44
CA VAL A 17 -6.39 -3.31 -13.44
C VAL A 17 -5.23 -3.32 -12.44
N GLN A 18 -4.50 -2.20 -12.34
CA GLN A 18 -3.41 -2.02 -11.39
C GLN A 18 -3.94 -2.05 -9.94
N LEU A 19 -5.06 -1.37 -9.68
CA LEU A 19 -5.72 -1.38 -8.36
C LEU A 19 -6.23 -2.78 -7.99
N LEU A 20 -6.77 -3.53 -8.96
CA LEU A 20 -7.23 -4.89 -8.74
C LEU A 20 -6.07 -5.80 -8.36
N TRP A 21 -4.95 -5.69 -9.06
CA TRP A 21 -3.74 -6.46 -8.77
C TRP A 21 -3.22 -6.19 -7.35
N ILE A 22 -3.15 -4.92 -6.94
CA ILE A 22 -2.68 -4.56 -5.61
C ILE A 22 -3.57 -5.19 -4.53
N ASN A 23 -4.87 -4.93 -4.59
CA ASN A 23 -5.79 -5.41 -3.56
C ASN A 23 -5.89 -6.95 -3.52
N LEU A 24 -5.92 -7.60 -4.68
CA LEU A 24 -6.15 -9.05 -4.76
C LEU A 24 -4.89 -9.88 -4.53
N ILE A 25 -3.74 -9.40 -4.99
CA ILE A 25 -2.52 -10.20 -5.01
C ILE A 25 -1.54 -9.69 -3.97
N THR A 26 -1.11 -8.43 -4.05
CA THR A 26 -0.04 -7.95 -3.17
C THR A 26 -0.50 -7.74 -1.74
N ASP A 27 -1.74 -7.32 -1.50
CA ASP A 27 -2.25 -7.02 -0.15
C ASP A 27 -2.91 -8.22 0.52
N SER A 28 -3.62 -9.05 -0.26
CA SER A 28 -4.29 -10.23 0.27
C SER A 28 -3.31 -11.25 0.85
N LEU A 29 -2.10 -11.37 0.27
CA LEU A 29 -1.08 -12.31 0.74
C LEU A 29 -0.57 -11.96 2.16
N PRO A 30 -0.05 -10.75 2.43
CA PRO A 30 0.28 -10.32 3.79
C PRO A 30 -0.91 -10.34 4.75
N ALA A 31 -2.12 -10.00 4.29
CA ALA A 31 -3.32 -10.03 5.13
C ALA A 31 -3.65 -11.46 5.61
N LEU A 32 -3.56 -12.46 4.73
CA LEU A 32 -3.70 -13.87 5.09
C LEU A 32 -2.60 -14.32 6.05
N ALA A 33 -1.36 -13.86 5.84
CA ALA A 33 -0.24 -14.18 6.72
C ALA A 33 -0.36 -13.54 8.12
N LEU A 34 -0.93 -12.34 8.23
CA LEU A 34 -1.27 -11.70 9.50
C LEU A 34 -2.34 -12.49 10.27
N GLY A 35 -3.23 -13.19 9.57
CA GLY A 35 -4.17 -14.12 10.20
C GLY A 35 -3.51 -15.31 10.90
N MET A 36 -2.27 -15.64 10.51
CA MET A 36 -1.46 -16.70 11.13
C MET A 36 -0.56 -16.18 12.26
N GLU A 37 -0.67 -14.90 12.63
CA GLU A 37 0.10 -14.31 13.73
C GLU A 37 -0.34 -14.89 15.08
N GLU A 38 0.63 -15.19 15.93
CA GLU A 38 0.36 -15.63 17.30
C GLU A 38 -0.30 -14.51 18.11
N ALA A 39 -1.19 -14.88 19.03
CA ALA A 39 -1.84 -13.92 19.90
C ALA A 39 -0.82 -13.18 20.79
N GLU A 40 -1.03 -11.87 21.00
CA GLU A 40 -0.19 -11.08 21.90
C GLU A 40 -0.17 -11.71 23.31
N GLY A 41 1.03 -11.87 23.89
CA GLY A 41 1.22 -12.64 25.13
C GLY A 41 0.48 -12.13 26.38
N ASP A 42 -0.03 -10.90 26.35
CA ASP A 42 -0.83 -10.29 27.40
C ASP A 42 -2.34 -10.24 27.07
N VAL A 43 -2.79 -10.82 25.95
CA VAL A 43 -4.20 -10.75 25.51
C VAL A 43 -5.17 -11.26 26.58
N MET A 44 -4.83 -12.34 27.27
CA MET A 44 -5.65 -12.95 28.33
C MET A 44 -5.66 -12.14 29.64
N LYS A 45 -4.74 -11.19 29.81
CA LYS A 45 -4.68 -10.30 30.99
C LYS A 45 -5.50 -9.02 30.78
N ARG A 46 -6.01 -8.80 29.57
CA ARG A 46 -6.76 -7.59 29.21
C ARG A 46 -8.24 -7.76 29.52
N LYS A 47 -8.91 -6.64 29.80
CA LYS A 47 -10.37 -6.63 29.99
C LYS A 47 -11.06 -6.98 28.67
N PRO A 48 -12.17 -7.75 28.70
CA PRO A 48 -12.98 -8.00 27.51
C PRO A 48 -13.41 -6.70 26.82
N ARG A 49 -13.42 -6.69 25.48
CA ARG A 49 -13.96 -5.57 24.69
C ARG A 49 -15.45 -5.41 24.97
N LYS A 50 -15.97 -4.18 24.98
CA LYS A 50 -17.41 -3.96 25.15
C LYS A 50 -18.13 -4.35 23.87
N ALA A 51 -19.32 -4.94 23.96
CA ALA A 51 -20.12 -5.30 22.79
C ALA A 51 -20.54 -4.08 21.93
N SER A 52 -20.54 -2.88 22.52
CA SER A 52 -20.79 -1.61 21.82
C SER A 52 -19.57 -1.06 21.07
N ASP A 53 -18.38 -1.63 21.27
CA ASP A 53 -17.17 -1.13 20.63
C ASP A 53 -17.13 -1.61 19.17
N GLY A 54 -17.22 -0.67 18.23
CA GLY A 54 -17.04 -0.98 16.81
C GLY A 54 -15.60 -1.42 16.46
N VAL A 55 -15.40 -1.87 15.22
CA VAL A 55 -14.07 -2.30 14.73
C VAL A 55 -13.04 -1.19 14.88
N PHE A 56 -13.43 0.07 14.58
CA PHE A 56 -12.58 1.26 14.65
C PHE A 56 -12.43 1.90 16.05
N ALA A 57 -12.96 1.26 17.10
CA ALA A 57 -12.93 1.80 18.45
C ALA A 57 -11.50 1.86 19.05
N GLY A 58 -11.30 2.76 20.02
CA GLY A 58 -10.05 2.86 20.78
C GLY A 58 -8.88 3.39 19.94
N GLY A 59 -9.11 4.47 19.19
CA GLY A 59 -8.07 5.17 18.40
C GLY A 59 -7.77 4.56 17.03
N MET A 60 -8.24 3.33 16.75
CA MET A 60 -7.90 2.61 15.51
C MET A 60 -8.28 3.39 14.24
N GLY A 61 -9.45 4.03 14.21
CA GLY A 61 -9.86 4.84 13.07
C GLY A 61 -8.92 6.02 12.79
N ALA A 62 -8.40 6.67 13.83
CA ALA A 62 -7.44 7.77 13.68
C ALA A 62 -6.07 7.25 13.22
N ASP A 63 -5.62 6.11 13.75
CA ASP A 63 -4.37 5.46 13.33
C ASP A 63 -4.41 5.12 11.83
N ILE A 64 -5.50 4.50 11.36
CA ILE A 64 -5.70 4.14 9.95
C ILE A 64 -5.74 5.39 9.06
N ALA A 65 -6.45 6.44 9.49
CA ALA A 65 -6.51 7.68 8.73
C ALA A 65 -5.15 8.34 8.59
N PHE A 66 -4.36 8.40 9.68
CA PHE A 66 -3.02 8.96 9.67
C PHE A 66 -2.07 8.17 8.76
N GLN A 67 -2.08 6.84 8.86
CA GLN A 67 -1.29 5.96 7.99
C GLN A 67 -1.69 6.14 6.53
N GLY A 68 -2.99 6.12 6.21
CA GLY A 68 -3.48 6.31 4.85
C GLY A 68 -3.10 7.66 4.23
N ILE A 69 -3.01 8.73 5.03
CA ILE A 69 -2.50 10.03 4.59
C ILE A 69 -1.02 9.93 4.23
N ILE A 70 -0.19 9.32 5.09
CA ILE A 70 1.24 9.13 4.82
C ILE A 70 1.45 8.32 3.54
N ILE A 71 0.76 7.18 3.39
CA ILE A 71 0.83 6.34 2.19
C ILE A 71 0.48 7.15 0.95
N THR A 72 -0.59 7.96 1.03
CA THR A 72 -1.00 8.80 -0.09
C THR A 72 0.04 9.85 -0.46
N LEU A 73 0.63 10.52 0.53
CA LEU A 73 1.69 11.51 0.29
C LEU A 73 2.90 10.87 -0.38
N LEU A 74 3.31 9.68 0.05
CA LEU A 74 4.44 8.95 -0.55
C LEU A 74 4.14 8.54 -1.99
N VAL A 75 2.94 8.01 -2.27
CA VAL A 75 2.54 7.57 -3.61
C VAL A 75 2.45 8.75 -4.57
N ILE A 76 1.84 9.85 -4.15
CA ILE A 76 1.73 11.07 -4.98
C ILE A 76 3.12 11.68 -5.20
N ALA A 77 3.97 11.75 -4.18
CA ALA A 77 5.33 12.23 -4.32
C ALA A 77 6.15 11.37 -5.30
N SER A 78 6.00 10.04 -5.21
CA SER A 78 6.67 9.11 -6.14
C SER A 78 6.17 9.26 -7.57
N PHE A 79 4.88 9.50 -7.77
CA PHE A 79 4.31 9.76 -9.09
C PHE A 79 4.96 11.01 -9.72
N PHE A 80 4.96 12.12 -9.00
CA PHE A 80 5.58 13.36 -9.47
C PHE A 80 7.09 13.24 -9.65
N ALA A 81 7.76 12.43 -8.82
CA ALA A 81 9.17 12.14 -9.01
C ALA A 81 9.41 11.39 -10.32
N GLY A 82 8.61 10.35 -10.64
CA GLY A 82 8.70 9.63 -11.91
C GLY A 82 8.51 10.57 -13.11
N VAL A 83 7.47 11.40 -13.07
CA VAL A 83 7.21 12.42 -14.10
C VAL A 83 8.37 13.38 -14.28
N TYR A 84 8.97 13.83 -13.18
CA TYR A 84 10.12 14.71 -13.23
C TYR A 84 11.37 14.02 -13.79
N PHE A 85 11.55 12.71 -13.56
CA PHE A 85 12.67 11.97 -14.12
C PHE A 85 12.54 11.73 -15.63
N ASP A 86 11.33 11.49 -16.13
CA ASP A 86 11.07 11.33 -17.57
C ASP A 86 11.20 12.68 -18.30
N MET A 87 10.33 13.63 -17.93
CA MET A 87 10.13 14.87 -18.69
C MET A 87 11.06 16.01 -18.24
N GLY A 88 11.71 15.91 -17.07
CA GLY A 88 12.57 16.96 -16.51
C GLY A 88 11.81 18.18 -15.96
N TYR A 89 10.48 18.20 -16.06
CA TYR A 89 9.59 19.23 -15.52
C TYR A 89 8.26 18.62 -15.07
N ILE A 90 7.54 19.34 -14.21
CA ILE A 90 6.19 18.96 -13.79
C ILE A 90 5.23 20.01 -14.34
N ASP A 91 4.51 19.67 -15.41
CA ASP A 91 3.41 20.49 -15.91
C ASP A 91 2.06 19.85 -15.56
N ILE A 92 1.28 20.55 -14.75
CA ILE A 92 -0.03 20.10 -14.29
C ILE A 92 -1.05 20.17 -15.44
N ALA A 93 -0.84 21.04 -16.44
CA ALA A 93 -1.72 21.16 -17.59
C ALA A 93 -1.68 19.89 -18.47
N ASP A 94 -0.49 19.33 -18.68
CA ASP A 94 -0.29 18.09 -19.44
C ASP A 94 -0.91 16.88 -18.72
N MET A 95 -0.88 16.87 -17.38
CA MET A 95 -1.54 15.82 -16.59
C MET A 95 -3.07 15.87 -16.71
N ILE A 96 -3.65 17.08 -16.71
CA ILE A 96 -5.10 17.27 -16.86
C ILE A 96 -5.54 16.98 -18.30
N ALA A 97 -4.66 17.19 -19.29
CA ALA A 97 -4.91 16.85 -20.69
C ALA A 97 -5.04 15.32 -20.94
N GLY A 98 -4.76 14.49 -19.93
CA GLY A 98 -5.06 13.06 -19.93
C GLY A 98 -3.90 12.16 -20.30
N THR A 99 -2.70 12.70 -20.52
CA THR A 99 -1.47 11.92 -20.63
C THR A 99 -0.97 11.61 -19.22
N ALA A 100 -1.51 10.54 -18.62
CA ALA A 100 -0.87 9.94 -17.45
C ALA A 100 0.46 9.34 -17.92
N ASP A 101 1.56 9.90 -17.44
CA ASP A 101 2.90 9.44 -17.76
C ASP A 101 3.11 8.02 -17.20
N ALA A 102 3.50 7.10 -18.08
CA ALA A 102 3.71 5.70 -17.78
C ALA A 102 4.80 5.50 -16.72
N GLU A 103 5.84 6.33 -16.73
CA GLU A 103 6.95 6.25 -15.78
C GLU A 103 6.50 6.70 -14.38
N GLY A 104 5.73 7.80 -14.32
CA GLY A 104 5.05 8.24 -13.11
C GLY A 104 4.14 7.18 -12.49
N VAL A 105 3.30 6.55 -13.32
CA VAL A 105 2.37 5.49 -12.87
C VAL A 105 3.13 4.26 -12.36
N THR A 106 4.19 3.85 -13.05
CA THR A 106 5.06 2.73 -12.65
C THR A 106 5.71 2.99 -11.30
N MET A 107 6.30 4.17 -11.11
CA MET A 107 6.91 4.57 -9.84
C MET A 107 5.90 4.62 -8.70
N ALA A 108 4.71 5.15 -8.96
CA ALA A 108 3.62 5.17 -7.99
C ALA A 108 3.15 3.76 -7.60
N PHE A 109 3.07 2.84 -8.57
CA PHE A 109 2.65 1.45 -8.38
C PHE A 109 3.63 0.66 -7.52
N ILE A 110 4.93 0.76 -7.84
CA ILE A 110 6.00 0.11 -7.07
C ILE A 110 6.04 0.68 -5.65
N THR A 111 5.97 2.01 -5.51
CA THR A 111 5.97 2.65 -4.19
C THR A 111 4.78 2.23 -3.34
N LEU A 112 3.57 2.21 -3.90
CA LEU A 112 2.38 1.75 -3.18
C LEU A 112 2.55 0.30 -2.71
N SER A 113 2.97 -0.59 -3.61
CA SER A 113 3.17 -2.01 -3.31
C SER A 113 4.23 -2.22 -2.21
N MET A 114 5.36 -1.51 -2.27
CA MET A 114 6.39 -1.55 -1.22
C MET A 114 5.85 -1.04 0.11
N VAL A 115 5.15 0.09 0.09
CA VAL A 115 4.59 0.71 1.30
C VAL A 115 3.58 -0.22 1.97
N GLU A 116 2.71 -0.90 1.21
CA GLU A 116 1.75 -1.88 1.75
C GLU A 116 2.46 -3.10 2.37
N ILE A 117 3.54 -3.59 1.75
CA ILE A 117 4.37 -4.65 2.34
C ILE A 117 4.90 -4.19 3.71
N PHE A 118 5.51 -3.01 3.81
CA PHE A 118 5.99 -2.48 5.11
C PHE A 118 4.84 -2.19 6.09
N HIS A 119 3.71 -1.72 5.58
CA HIS A 119 2.52 -1.45 6.37
C HIS A 119 1.99 -2.74 7.01
N SER A 120 2.03 -3.87 6.32
CA SER A 120 1.66 -5.17 6.88
C SER A 120 2.50 -5.56 8.11
N PHE A 121 3.80 -5.26 8.11
CA PHE A 121 4.65 -5.45 9.29
C PHE A 121 4.29 -4.49 10.43
N ASN A 122 3.89 -3.24 10.12
CA ASN A 122 3.40 -2.30 11.13
C ASN A 122 2.04 -2.72 11.72
N MET A 123 1.18 -3.38 10.93
CA MET A 123 -0.11 -3.89 11.39
C MET A 123 0.01 -5.11 12.32
N ARG A 124 1.19 -5.73 12.41
CA ARG A 124 1.47 -6.92 13.20
C ARG A 124 1.24 -6.73 14.70
N SER A 125 1.43 -5.52 15.22
CA SER A 125 1.14 -5.19 16.61
C SER A 125 0.68 -3.75 16.72
N ARG A 126 -0.47 -3.54 17.37
CA ARG A 126 -1.04 -2.19 17.56
C ARG A 126 -0.42 -1.41 18.70
N ARG A 127 0.25 -2.07 19.66
CA ARG A 127 0.71 -1.44 20.91
C ARG A 127 2.18 -1.67 21.23
N ALA A 128 2.75 -2.79 20.78
CA ALA A 128 4.18 -3.03 20.85
C ALA A 128 4.86 -2.59 19.55
N SER A 129 6.05 -2.01 19.66
CA SER A 129 6.90 -1.72 18.51
C SER A 129 7.42 -3.03 17.91
N ILE A 130 7.58 -3.09 16.58
CA ILE A 130 8.15 -4.26 15.87
C ILE A 130 9.52 -4.65 16.46
N PHE A 131 10.30 -3.66 16.92
CA PHE A 131 11.64 -3.87 17.49
C PHE A 131 11.63 -4.47 18.90
N THR A 132 10.50 -4.46 19.60
CA THR A 132 10.35 -5.08 20.92
C THR A 132 9.68 -6.46 20.86
N MET A 133 9.23 -6.89 19.69
CA MET A 133 8.58 -8.19 19.48
C MET A 133 9.63 -9.32 19.40
N LYS A 134 9.48 -10.33 20.26
CA LYS A 134 10.41 -11.48 20.34
C LYS A 134 10.15 -12.57 19.30
N THR A 135 8.90 -12.69 18.84
CA THR A 135 8.49 -13.67 17.83
C THR A 135 8.55 -13.05 16.43
N GLN A 136 8.73 -13.87 15.40
CA GLN A 136 8.71 -13.45 14.00
C GLN A 136 7.79 -14.38 13.22
N ASN A 137 6.87 -13.81 12.46
CA ASN A 137 5.94 -14.57 11.64
C ASN A 137 6.58 -14.91 10.29
N LYS A 138 7.02 -16.16 10.16
CA LYS A 138 7.67 -16.66 8.94
C LYS A 138 6.74 -16.63 7.72
N TRP A 139 5.42 -16.77 7.93
CA TRP A 139 4.43 -16.65 6.86
C TRP A 139 4.35 -15.22 6.34
N LEU A 140 4.43 -14.23 7.23
CA LEU A 140 4.43 -12.81 6.83
C LEU A 140 5.67 -12.46 6.01
N TRP A 141 6.84 -12.97 6.42
CA TRP A 141 8.08 -12.82 5.64
C TRP A 141 7.99 -13.49 4.25
N GLY A 142 7.42 -14.70 4.18
CA GLY A 142 7.20 -15.39 2.91
C GLY A 142 6.20 -14.66 2.01
N ALA A 143 5.11 -14.16 2.57
CA ALA A 143 4.10 -13.38 1.86
C ALA A 143 4.67 -12.04 1.37
N ALA A 144 5.48 -11.36 2.17
CA ALA A 144 6.16 -10.12 1.78
C ALA A 144 7.15 -10.35 0.64
N LEU A 145 7.95 -11.43 0.70
CA LEU A 145 8.87 -11.79 -0.39
C LEU A 145 8.10 -12.12 -1.68
N LEU A 146 7.01 -12.89 -1.55
CA LEU A 146 6.16 -13.24 -2.69
C LEU A 146 5.49 -12.00 -3.30
N ALA A 147 4.95 -11.10 -2.46
CA ALA A 147 4.35 -9.84 -2.90
C ALA A 147 5.38 -8.94 -3.61
N LEU A 148 6.62 -8.89 -3.10
CA LEU A 148 7.71 -8.16 -3.75
C LEU A 148 8.01 -8.72 -5.14
N VAL A 149 8.14 -10.04 -5.27
CA VAL A 149 8.36 -10.69 -6.57
C VAL A 149 7.19 -10.40 -7.51
N LEU A 150 5.95 -10.55 -7.04
CA LEU A 150 4.74 -10.31 -7.83
C LEU A 150 4.51 -8.85 -8.20
N THR A 151 5.15 -7.90 -7.50
CA THR A 151 5.13 -6.47 -7.87
C THR A 151 5.98 -6.21 -9.11
N VAL A 152 7.08 -6.95 -9.29
CA VAL A 152 8.02 -6.77 -10.41
C VAL A 152 7.46 -7.37 -11.71
N VAL A 153 6.73 -8.48 -11.62
CA VAL A 153 6.17 -9.20 -12.78
C VAL A 153 5.36 -8.31 -13.76
N PRO A 154 4.36 -7.53 -13.31
CA PRO A 154 3.56 -6.73 -14.24
C PRO A 154 4.32 -5.55 -14.87
N VAL A 155 5.47 -5.16 -14.31
CA VAL A 155 6.30 -4.06 -14.82
C VAL A 155 7.35 -4.55 -15.82
N GLU A 156 7.98 -5.70 -15.55
CA GLU A 156 9.11 -6.21 -16.36
C GLU A 156 8.71 -7.15 -17.50
N VAL A 157 7.52 -7.75 -17.44
CA VAL A 157 7.06 -8.67 -18.48
C VAL A 157 6.31 -7.87 -19.54
N ASP A 158 6.91 -7.69 -20.73
CA ASP A 158 6.37 -6.89 -21.84
C ASP A 158 4.87 -7.06 -22.07
N PHE A 159 4.39 -8.32 -22.12
CA PHE A 159 2.97 -8.61 -22.31
C PHE A 159 2.08 -8.07 -21.18
N LEU A 160 2.55 -8.16 -19.93
CA LEU A 160 1.80 -7.65 -18.79
C LEU A 160 1.93 -6.13 -18.67
N ALA A 161 3.09 -5.56 -18.96
CA ALA A 161 3.29 -4.11 -18.98
C ALA A 161 2.30 -3.44 -19.95
N GLU A 162 2.16 -3.98 -21.16
CA GLU A 162 1.20 -3.48 -22.16
C GLU A 162 -0.26 -3.63 -21.69
N VAL A 163 -0.62 -4.76 -21.05
CA VAL A 163 -1.97 -4.98 -20.51
C VAL A 163 -2.28 -4.03 -19.34
N PHE A 164 -1.28 -3.68 -18.54
CA PHE A 164 -1.41 -2.82 -17.37
C PHE A 164 -1.20 -1.34 -17.68
N GLY A 165 -0.86 -0.99 -18.93
CA GLY A 165 -0.60 0.37 -19.36
C GLY A 165 0.62 1.01 -18.68
N PHE A 166 1.67 0.19 -18.46
CA PHE A 166 3.00 0.65 -18.10
C PHE A 166 3.88 0.85 -19.34
#